data_AF-A0AAW6WC78-F1
#
_entry.id   AF-A0AAW6WC78-F1
#
_cell.length_a   1.000
_cell.length_b   1.000
_cell.length_c   1.000
_cell.angle_alpha   90.00
_cell.angle_beta   90.00
_cell.angle_gamma   90.00
#
_symmetry.space_group_name_H-M   'P 1'
#
loop_
_entity.id
_entity.type
_entity.pdbx_description
1 polymer ?
#
loop_
_entity_poly.entity_id
_entity_poly.type
_entity_poly.pdbx_seq_one_letter_code
_entity_poly.pdbx_strand_id
1 'polypeptide(L)' 'MKKIYLLITTILLTIIISVTAFGTDKKPLVVYFSRAGENYSVGIVQKGSTEIVAEMIAKETGADLAGYSLSRKL' A
#
# COMPACT_ATOMS: atom_id res chain seq x y z
N MET A 1 -4.61 50.67 -3.44
CA MET A 1 -3.69 50.26 -4.52
C MET A 1 -2.61 49.29 -4.01
N LYS A 2 -1.51 49.72 -3.39
CA LYS A 2 -0.39 48.83 -2.99
C LYS A 2 -0.77 47.65 -2.06
N LYS A 3 -1.72 47.85 -1.13
CA LYS A 3 -2.20 46.80 -0.21
C LYS A 3 -2.97 45.66 -0.91
N ILE A 4 -3.59 45.93 -2.08
CA ILE A 4 -4.31 44.89 -2.84
C ILE A 4 -3.33 43.94 -3.52
N TYR A 5 -2.22 44.48 -4.06
CA TYR A 5 -1.17 43.68 -4.69
C TYR A 5 -0.48 42.77 -3.67
N LEU A 6 -0.22 43.27 -2.45
CA LEU A 6 0.34 42.46 -1.37
C LEU A 6 -0.53 41.24 -1.06
N LEU A 7 -1.84 41.44 -0.97
CA LEU A 7 -2.82 40.39 -0.67
C LEU A 7 -2.92 39.34 -1.79
N ILE A 8 -2.87 39.77 -3.05
CA ILE A 8 -2.87 38.86 -4.20
C ILE A 8 -1.57 38.04 -4.24
N THR A 9 -0.42 38.66 -3.95
CA THR A 9 0.87 37.95 -3.98
C THR A 9 0.98 36.89 -2.89
N THR A 10 0.44 37.15 -1.69
CA THR A 10 0.45 36.18 -0.60
C THR A 10 -0.49 35.02 -0.88
N ILE A 11 -1.68 35.28 -1.43
CA ILE A 11 -2.61 34.22 -1.87
C ILE A 11 -2.00 33.37 -2.99
N LEU A 12 -1.33 33.99 -3.95
CA LEU A 12 -0.69 33.26 -5.04
C LEU A 12 0.46 32.38 -4.52
N LEU A 13 1.26 32.90 -3.58
CA LEU A 13 2.36 32.17 -2.97
C LEU A 13 1.88 30.96 -2.15
N THR A 14 0.78 31.10 -1.39
CA THR A 14 0.24 29.98 -0.59
C THR A 14 -0.37 28.87 -1.45
N ILE A 15 -0.98 29.23 -2.59
CA ILE A 15 -1.48 28.25 -3.57
C ILE A 15 -0.31 27.46 -4.17
N ILE A 16 0.77 28.13 -4.57
CA ILE A 16 1.95 27.47 -5.16
C ILE A 16 2.60 26.49 -4.16
N ILE A 17 2.73 26.87 -2.89
CA ILE A 17 3.26 26.00 -1.84
C ILE A 17 2.38 24.75 -1.65
N SER A 18 1.06 24.92 -1.65
CA SER A 18 0.12 23.79 -1.51
C SER A 18 0.19 22.80 -2.68
N VAL A 19 0.30 23.32 -3.91
CA VAL A 19 0.38 22.49 -5.13
C VAL A 19 1.69 21.70 -5.21
N THR A 20 2.80 22.26 -4.74
CA THR A 20 4.11 21.58 -4.76
C THR A 20 4.26 20.51 -3.67
N ALA A 21 3.44 20.53 -2.62
CA ALA A 21 3.40 19.49 -1.58
C ALA A 21 2.58 18.25 -1.98
N PHE A 22 1.76 18.34 -3.03
CA PHE A 22 1.02 17.21 -3.60
C PHE A 22 1.95 16.33 -4.43
N GLY A 23 2.74 15.47 -3.79
CA GLY A 23 3.59 14.56 -4.53
C GLY A 23 4.60 13.82 -3.69
N THR A 24 4.17 12.70 -3.10
CA THR A 24 4.79 11.36 -3.21
C THR A 24 4.17 10.48 -2.12
N ASP A 25 2.84 10.30 -2.17
CA ASP A 25 2.20 9.23 -1.40
C ASP A 25 2.59 7.90 -2.06
N LYS A 26 3.81 7.43 -1.77
CA LYS A 26 4.27 6.10 -2.17
C LYS A 26 3.48 5.10 -1.36
N LYS A 27 2.42 4.56 -1.96
CA LYS A 27 1.69 3.45 -1.36
C LYS A 27 2.62 2.22 -1.30
N PRO A 28 2.84 1.63 -0.11
CA PRO A 28 3.68 0.45 0.00
C PRO A 28 3.07 -0.72 -0.78
N LEU A 29 3.92 -1.63 -1.28
CA LEU A 29 3.51 -2.84 -1.98
C LEU A 29 4.12 -4.06 -1.27
N VAL A 30 3.27 -4.97 -0.80
CA VAL A 30 3.69 -6.24 -0.22
C VAL A 30 3.64 -7.30 -1.30
N VAL A 31 4.82 -7.86 -1.63
CA VAL A 31 4.96 -8.95 -2.61
C VAL A 31 5.19 -10.27 -1.90
N TYR A 32 4.42 -11.31 -2.24
CA TYR A 32 4.55 -12.61 -1.60
C TYR A 32 4.46 -13.80 -2.56
N PHE A 33 5.02 -14.92 -2.13
CA PHE A 33 4.84 -16.23 -2.73
C PHE A 33 4.47 -17.22 -1.63
N SER A 34 3.39 -17.96 -1.83
CA SER A 34 2.85 -18.86 -0.82
C SER A 34 2.46 -20.21 -1.41
N ARG A 35 2.64 -21.27 -0.63
CA ARG A 35 2.24 -22.63 -0.98
C ARG A 35 1.26 -23.15 0.07
N ALA A 36 0.17 -23.70 -0.42
CA ALA A 36 -0.91 -24.33 0.32
C ALA A 36 -1.15 -25.75 -0.24
N GLY A 37 -1.99 -26.54 0.42
CA GLY A 37 -2.31 -27.93 0.06
C GLY A 37 -2.07 -28.91 1.19
N GLU A 38 -1.97 -30.20 0.85
CA GLU A 38 -1.72 -31.25 1.84
C GLU A 38 -0.36 -31.12 2.52
N ASN A 39 -0.39 -31.22 3.85
CA ASN A 39 0.77 -31.31 4.71
C ASN A 39 0.66 -32.55 5.61
N TYR A 40 1.75 -33.31 5.71
CA TYR A 40 1.80 -34.58 6.44
C TYR A 40 1.35 -34.49 7.91
N SER A 41 1.55 -33.34 8.57
CA SER A 41 1.31 -33.18 10.02
C SER A 41 0.04 -32.40 10.37
N VAL A 42 -0.55 -31.67 9.43
CA VAL A 42 -1.67 -30.75 9.69
C VAL A 42 -2.82 -30.88 8.70
N GLY A 43 -2.74 -31.83 7.77
CA GLY A 43 -3.79 -32.08 6.77
C GLY A 43 -3.80 -31.04 5.65
N ILE A 44 -4.97 -30.80 5.08
CA ILE A 44 -5.15 -29.86 3.96
C ILE A 44 -5.20 -28.43 4.49
N VAL A 45 -4.21 -27.63 4.09
CA VAL A 45 -4.16 -26.20 4.39
C VAL A 45 -4.64 -25.44 3.15
N GLN A 46 -5.72 -24.67 3.28
CA GLN A 46 -6.29 -23.90 2.16
C GLN A 46 -5.42 -22.69 1.78
N LYS A 47 -4.69 -22.12 2.75
CA LYS A 47 -3.93 -20.88 2.60
C LYS A 47 -2.58 -20.99 3.28
N GLY A 48 -1.50 -20.77 2.53
CA GLY A 48 -0.15 -20.90 3.08
C GLY A 48 0.15 -19.78 4.08
N SER A 49 0.93 -20.08 5.11
CA SER A 49 1.21 -19.13 6.21
C SER A 49 1.81 -17.81 5.71
N THR A 50 2.63 -17.84 4.64
CA THR A 50 3.22 -16.65 4.05
C THR A 50 2.17 -15.68 3.49
N GLU A 51 1.11 -16.20 2.88
CA GLU A 51 0.00 -15.38 2.38
C GLU A 51 -0.77 -14.74 3.52
N ILE A 52 -1.01 -15.49 4.61
CA ILE A 52 -1.69 -14.98 5.81
C ILE A 52 -0.87 -13.81 6.41
N VAL A 53 0.44 -13.97 6.52
CA VAL A 53 1.32 -12.90 7.03
C VAL A 53 1.36 -11.71 6.09
N ALA A 54 1.42 -11.93 4.77
CA ALA A 54 1.41 -10.86 3.79
C ALA A 54 0.13 -10.00 3.86
N GLU A 55 -1.03 -10.63 4.05
CA GLU A 55 -2.29 -9.92 4.27
C GLU A 55 -2.32 -9.12 5.57
N MET A 56 -1.77 -9.67 6.65
CA MET A 56 -1.65 -8.95 7.92
C MET A 56 -0.77 -7.71 7.77
N ILE A 57 0.37 -7.83 7.09
CA ILE A 57 1.26 -6.69 6.82
C ILE A 57 0.53 -5.66 5.96
N ALA A 58 -0.11 -6.07 4.86
CA ALA A 58 -0.78 -5.13 3.97
C ALA A 58 -1.93 -4.38 4.66
N LYS A 59 -2.68 -5.06 5.54
CA LYS A 59 -3.71 -4.44 6.37
C LYS A 59 -3.12 -3.39 7.33
N GLU A 60 -2.02 -3.72 8.00
CA GLU A 60 -1.40 -2.84 9.01
C GLU A 60 -0.73 -1.62 8.36
N THR A 61 -0.14 -1.79 7.17
CA THR A 61 0.61 -0.72 6.49
C THR A 61 -0.21 0.05 5.46
N GLY A 62 -1.46 -0.36 5.20
CA GLY A 62 -2.27 0.18 4.08
C GLY A 62 -1.65 -0.11 2.71
N ALA A 63 -0.83 -1.16 2.60
CA ALA A 63 -0.16 -1.50 1.36
C ALA A 63 -1.10 -2.17 0.35
N ASP A 64 -0.76 -2.04 -0.92
CA ASP A 64 -1.27 -2.96 -1.93
C ASP A 64 -0.63 -4.34 -1.76
N LEU A 65 -1.33 -5.38 -2.20
CA LEU A 65 -0.89 -6.76 -2.11
C LEU A 65 -0.74 -7.35 -3.51
N ALA A 66 0.41 -7.94 -3.81
CA ALA A 66 0.64 -8.69 -5.04
C ALA A 66 1.31 -10.02 -4.71
N GLY A 67 0.80 -11.14 -5.22
CA GLY A 67 1.44 -12.42 -4.94
C GLY A 67 0.78 -13.61 -5.61
N TYR A 68 1.49 -14.73 -5.54
CA TYR A 68 1.03 -16.02 -6.05
C TYR A 68 0.79 -16.97 -4.89
N SER A 69 -0.41 -17.53 -4.84
CA SER A 69 -0.77 -18.64 -3.96
C SER A 69 -0.91 -19.91 -4.78
N LEU A 70 -0.04 -20.88 -4.52
CA LEU A 70 -0.07 -22.18 -5.16
C LEU A 70 -0.76 -23.18 -4.24
N SER A 71 -1.78 -23.87 -4.71
CA SER A 71 -2.38 -24.99 -4.00
C SER A 71 -2.10 -26.31 -4.73
N ARG A 72 -1.52 -27.29 -4.04
CA ARG A 72 -1.41 -28.65 -4.58
C ARG A 72 -2.76 -29.35 -4.42
N LYS A 73 -3.54 -29.48 -5.51
CA LYS A 73 -4.61 -30.48 -5.60
C LYS A 73 -3.93 -31.83 -5.82
N LEU A 74 -3.93 -32.67 -4.80
CA LEU A 74 -3.75 -34.11 -4.96
C LEU A 74 -5.13 -34.75 -5.05
#